data_AF-A0A956KSC7-F1
#
_entry.id   AF-A0A956KSC7-F1
#
_cell.length_a   1.000
_cell.length_b   1.000
_cell.length_c   1.000
_cell.angle_alpha   90.00
_cell.angle_beta   90.00
_cell.angle_gamma   90.00
#
_symmetry.space_group_name_H-M   'P 1'
#
loop_
_entity.id
_entity.type
_entity.pdbx_description
1 polymer ?
#
loop_
_entity_poly.entity_id
_entity_poly.type
_entity_poly.pdbx_seq_one_letter_code
_entity_poly.pdbx_strand_id
1 'polypeptide(L)'
;MPWTIVERRLGKAGGYKARAARQRDWDRKYGADAWAIGYVLDGAFVRQEEALESVYQASYEAHFDAHPQDLAELCATAKVLRNPHAEATTGVDLQVPAIMESLRRRGLSLHGSEVVDIGTWEG
;
A
#
# COMPACT_ATOMS: atom_id res chain seq x y z
N MET A 1 23.77 -8.73 -0.77
CA MET A 1 24.20 -9.53 0.41
C MET A 1 22.99 -10.32 0.90
N PRO A 2 23.06 -11.65 1.08
CA PRO A 2 21.93 -12.41 1.61
C PRO A 2 21.77 -12.06 3.09
N TRP A 3 20.59 -11.60 3.47
CA TRP A 3 20.25 -11.28 4.86
C TRP A 3 20.23 -12.57 5.70
N THR A 4 20.83 -12.57 6.89
CA THR A 4 20.62 -13.63 7.88
C THR A 4 19.49 -13.19 8.80
N ILE A 5 18.36 -13.90 8.76
CA ILE A 5 17.19 -13.58 9.58
C ILE A 5 17.49 -13.99 11.03
N VAL A 6 17.72 -12.99 11.90
CA VAL A 6 17.97 -13.20 13.33
C VAL A 6 16.68 -13.29 14.17
N GLU A 7 15.60 -12.65 13.72
CA GLU A 7 14.31 -12.64 14.43
C GLU A 7 13.17 -12.38 13.44
N ARG A 8 12.05 -13.14 13.55
CA ARG A 8 10.81 -12.92 12.79
C ARG A 8 9.64 -12.74 13.75
N ARG A 9 8.86 -11.68 13.56
CA ARG A 9 7.61 -11.45 14.30
C ARG A 9 6.46 -11.18 13.33
N LEU A 10 5.33 -11.85 13.56
CA LEU A 10 4.06 -11.57 12.90
C LEU A 10 3.18 -10.82 13.89
N GLY A 11 2.54 -9.73 13.45
CA GLY A 11 1.66 -8.95 14.29
C GLY A 11 0.84 -7.96 13.48
N LYS A 12 -0.26 -7.47 14.06
CA LYS A 12 -1.07 -6.43 13.44
C LYS A 12 -0.22 -5.16 13.25
N ALA A 13 -0.26 -4.58 12.06
CA ALA A 13 0.48 -3.37 11.73
C ALA A 13 0.16 -2.23 12.72
N GLY A 14 -1.12 -2.06 13.06
CA GLY A 14 -1.61 -1.02 13.95
C GLY A 14 -1.60 0.36 13.30
N GLY A 15 -2.20 1.34 13.97
CA GLY A 15 -2.28 2.72 13.47
C GLY A 15 -0.91 3.40 13.30
N TYR A 16 -0.88 4.51 12.55
CA TYR A 16 0.34 5.27 12.24
C TYR A 16 1.23 5.55 13.46
N LYS A 17 0.65 6.00 14.58
CA LYS A 17 1.41 6.29 15.81
C LYS A 17 2.10 5.05 16.39
N ALA A 18 1.42 3.90 16.37
CA ALA A 18 1.97 2.64 16.85
C ALA A 18 3.09 2.14 15.93
N ARG A 19 2.91 2.29 14.61
CA ARG A 19 3.94 1.96 13.62
C ARG A 19 5.19 2.82 13.80
N ALA A 20 5.03 4.14 13.90
CA ALA A 20 6.15 5.05 14.10
C ALA A 20 6.89 4.80 15.43
N ALA A 21 6.17 4.44 16.50
CA ALA A 21 6.79 4.05 17.76
C ALA A 21 7.61 2.76 17.62
N ARG A 22 7.04 1.71 17.01
CA ARG A 22 7.74 0.46 16.76
C ARG A 22 8.97 0.67 15.87
N GLN A 23 8.86 1.49 14.82
CA GLN A 23 10.00 1.80 13.96
C GLN A 23 11.17 2.38 14.77
N ARG A 24 10.92 3.39 15.60
CA ARG A 24 11.97 3.97 16.47
C ARG A 24 12.58 2.96 17.44
N ASP A 25 11.77 2.06 17.99
CA ASP A 25 12.25 1.03 18.92
C ASP A 25 13.15 0.01 18.21
N TRP A 26 12.79 -0.36 16.98
CA TRP A 26 13.55 -1.31 16.17
C TRP A 26 14.82 -0.67 15.59
N ASP A 27 14.75 0.57 15.13
CA ASP A 27 15.92 1.36 14.73
C ASP A 27 16.94 1.45 15.86
N ARG A 28 16.47 1.65 17.10
CA ARG A 28 17.33 1.66 18.28
C ARG A 28 17.92 0.29 18.59
N LYS A 29 17.15 -0.78 18.43
CA LYS A 29 17.55 -2.14 18.82
C LYS A 29 18.48 -2.81 17.81
N TYR A 30 18.25 -2.60 16.52
CA TYR A 30 18.94 -3.31 15.46
C TYR A 30 19.77 -2.38 14.55
N GLY A 31 19.47 -1.07 14.52
CA GLY A 31 20.01 -0.12 13.56
C GLY A 31 19.07 0.06 12.37
N ALA A 32 18.91 1.29 11.86
CA ALA A 32 17.89 1.65 10.86
C ALA A 32 17.94 0.80 9.56
N ASP A 33 19.13 0.36 9.17
CA ASP A 33 19.33 -0.43 7.94
C ASP A 33 19.47 -1.94 8.19
N ALA A 34 19.22 -2.42 9.41
CA ALA A 34 19.44 -3.82 9.81
C ALA A 34 18.14 -4.64 9.97
N TRP A 35 16.99 -4.04 9.70
CA TRP A 35 15.69 -4.70 9.74
C TRP A 35 14.77 -4.14 8.64
N ALA A 36 13.73 -4.88 8.28
CA ALA A 36 12.75 -4.45 7.29
C ALA A 36 11.34 -4.92 7.68
N ILE A 37 10.34 -4.12 7.31
CA ILE A 37 8.94 -4.52 7.36
C ILE A 37 8.55 -5.04 5.99
N GLY A 38 7.77 -6.12 5.97
CA GLY A 38 7.34 -6.76 4.75
C GLY A 38 6.13 -7.65 4.96
N TYR A 39 5.61 -8.18 3.87
CA TYR A 39 4.48 -9.09 3.82
C TYR A 39 4.94 -10.49 3.48
N VAL A 40 4.16 -11.49 3.89
CA VAL A 40 4.33 -12.85 3.40
C VAL A 40 3.33 -13.07 2.28
N LEU A 41 3.82 -13.14 1.04
CA LEU A 41 3.03 -13.41 -0.16
C LEU A 41 3.51 -14.74 -0.74
N ASP A 42 2.60 -15.69 -0.94
CA ASP A 42 2.90 -17.04 -1.45
C ASP A 42 4.06 -17.75 -0.71
N GLY A 43 4.17 -17.51 0.60
CA GLY A 43 5.21 -18.08 1.45
C GLY A 43 6.56 -17.36 1.42
N ALA A 44 6.74 -16.34 0.57
CA ALA A 44 7.93 -15.50 0.49
C ALA A 44 7.76 -14.21 1.28
N PHE A 45 8.83 -13.77 1.97
CA PHE A 45 8.87 -12.45 2.58
C PHE A 45 9.22 -11.41 1.50
N VAL A 46 8.33 -10.46 1.28
CA VAL A 46 8.50 -9.34 0.34
C VAL A 46 8.51 -8.05 1.15
N ARG A 47 9.47 -7.16 0.92
CA ARG A 47 9.51 -5.88 1.65
C ARG A 47 8.25 -5.07 1.38
N GLN A 48 7.88 -4.19 2.30
CA GLN A 48 6.70 -3.35 2.14
C GLN A 48 6.78 -2.50 0.87
N GLU A 49 7.95 -1.95 0.57
CA GLU A 49 8.20 -1.17 -0.65
C GLU A 49 8.10 -2.05 -1.91
N GLU A 50 8.68 -3.25 -1.87
CA GLU A 50 8.60 -4.22 -2.96
C GLU A 50 7.16 -4.70 -3.20
N ALA A 51 6.38 -4.96 -2.13
CA ALA A 51 4.99 -5.41 -2.24
C ALA A 51 4.07 -4.34 -2.84
N LEU A 52 4.36 -3.06 -2.56
CA LEU A 52 3.65 -1.93 -3.16
C LEU A 52 3.89 -1.87 -4.67
N GLU A 53 5.15 -1.95 -5.09
CA GLU A 53 5.53 -1.86 -6.50
C GLU A 53 5.21 -3.12 -7.31
N SER A 54 5.39 -4.32 -6.73
CA SER A 54 5.37 -5.56 -7.52
C SER A 54 3.98 -6.20 -7.65
N VAL A 55 3.09 -6.01 -6.67
CA VAL A 55 1.79 -6.73 -6.63
C VAL A 55 0.62 -5.80 -6.87
N TYR A 56 0.52 -4.70 -6.12
CA TYR A 56 -0.62 -3.80 -6.24
C TYR A 56 -0.51 -2.89 -7.47
N GLN A 57 0.66 -2.28 -7.68
CA GLN A 57 0.84 -1.40 -8.83
C GLN A 57 0.67 -2.14 -10.17
N ALA A 58 1.32 -3.29 -10.36
CA ALA A 58 1.21 -4.06 -11.59
C ALA A 58 -0.24 -4.47 -11.91
N SER A 59 -1.02 -4.85 -10.89
CA SER A 59 -2.43 -5.18 -11.05
C SER A 59 -3.28 -3.98 -11.50
N TYR A 60 -3.05 -2.80 -10.92
CA TYR A 60 -3.79 -1.59 -11.32
C TYR A 60 -3.35 -1.05 -12.67
N GLU A 61 -2.06 -1.15 -13.02
CA GLU A 61 -1.57 -0.80 -14.35
C GLU A 61 -2.22 -1.69 -15.42
N ALA A 62 -2.21 -3.01 -15.21
CA ALA A 62 -2.87 -3.94 -16.12
C ALA A 62 -4.39 -3.67 -16.25
N HIS A 63 -5.08 -3.40 -15.13
CA HIS A 63 -6.50 -3.04 -15.15
C HIS A 63 -6.75 -1.77 -15.96
N PHE A 64 -6.02 -0.69 -15.69
CA PHE A 64 -6.22 0.58 -16.39
C PHE A 64 -5.83 0.55 -17.87
N ASP A 65 -4.86 -0.30 -18.25
CA ASP A 65 -4.53 -0.52 -19.66
C ASP A 65 -5.64 -1.30 -20.37
N ALA A 66 -6.27 -2.27 -19.69
CA ALA A 66 -7.41 -3.02 -20.24
C ALA A 66 -8.73 -2.23 -20.21
N HIS A 67 -8.86 -1.28 -19.28
CA HIS A 67 -10.09 -0.53 -19.00
C HIS A 67 -9.81 0.98 -18.87
N PRO A 68 -9.43 1.67 -19.96
CA PRO A 68 -9.09 3.09 -19.91
C PRO A 68 -10.28 4.00 -19.54
N GLN A 69 -11.51 3.56 -19.81
CA GLN A 69 -12.72 4.30 -19.41
C GLN A 69 -12.89 4.33 -17.88
N ASP A 70 -12.56 3.25 -17.17
CA ASP A 70 -12.64 3.20 -15.71
C ASP A 70 -11.63 4.19 -15.10
N LEU A 71 -10.45 4.29 -15.69
CA LEU A 71 -9.43 5.26 -15.30
C LEU A 71 -9.92 6.70 -15.51
N ALA A 72 -10.53 6.99 -16.67
CA ALA A 72 -11.07 8.31 -16.98
C ALA A 72 -12.21 8.69 -16.02
N GLU A 73 -13.12 7.75 -15.75
CA GLU A 73 -14.21 7.92 -14.79
C GLU A 73 -13.67 8.15 -13.37
N LEU A 74 -12.69 7.37 -12.93
CA LEU A 74 -12.04 7.55 -11.63
C LEU A 74 -11.44 8.96 -11.48
N CYS A 75 -10.72 9.44 -12.51
CA CYS A 75 -10.14 10.79 -12.50
C CYS A 75 -11.20 11.89 -12.46
N ALA A 76 -12.31 11.69 -13.17
CA ALA A 76 -13.40 12.65 -13.27
C ALA A 76 -14.31 12.69 -12.03
N THR A 77 -14.46 11.58 -11.32
CA THR A 77 -15.36 11.46 -10.17
C THR A 77 -14.63 11.73 -8.87
N ALA A 78 -13.45 11.13 -8.68
CA ALA A 78 -12.74 11.21 -7.42
C ALA A 78 -12.03 12.55 -7.25
N LYS A 79 -12.18 13.13 -6.05
CA LYS A 79 -11.29 14.13 -5.46
C LYS A 79 -10.25 13.46 -4.57
N VAL A 80 -10.68 12.46 -3.80
CA VAL A 80 -9.86 11.69 -2.85
C VAL A 80 -10.31 10.23 -2.90
N LEU A 81 -9.34 9.31 -2.80
CA LEU A 81 -9.60 7.89 -2.67
C LEU A 81 -9.55 7.47 -1.19
N ARG A 82 -10.41 6.53 -0.81
CA ARG A 82 -10.45 5.96 0.53
C ARG A 82 -10.53 4.44 0.45
N ASN A 83 -9.84 3.73 1.34
CA ASN A 83 -9.92 2.28 1.46
C ASN A 83 -10.65 1.91 2.77
N PRO A 84 -11.97 1.65 2.74
CA PRO A 84 -12.75 1.37 3.94
C PRO A 84 -12.25 0.15 4.72
N HIS A 85 -11.70 -0.86 4.03
CA HIS A 85 -11.15 -2.04 4.69
C HIS A 85 -9.91 -1.71 5.53
N ALA A 86 -9.00 -0.90 4.99
CA ALA A 86 -7.81 -0.47 5.72
C ALA A 86 -8.16 0.39 6.93
N GLU A 87 -9.15 1.28 6.80
CA GLU A 87 -9.68 2.08 7.92
C GLU A 87 -10.29 1.19 9.01
N ALA A 88 -11.17 0.25 8.63
CA ALA A 88 -11.87 -0.63 9.56
C ALA A 88 -10.92 -1.58 10.31
N THR A 89 -9.90 -2.10 9.63
CA THR A 89 -8.96 -3.07 10.22
C THR A 89 -7.77 -2.42 10.90
N THR A 90 -7.60 -1.10 10.78
CA THR A 90 -6.35 -0.37 11.09
C THR A 90 -5.14 -0.97 10.35
N GLY A 91 -5.40 -1.59 9.21
CA GLY A 91 -4.41 -2.15 8.31
C GLY A 91 -3.60 -1.06 7.62
N VAL A 92 -2.51 -1.47 6.96
CA VAL A 92 -1.78 -0.57 6.07
C VAL A 92 -2.52 -0.55 4.74
N ASP A 93 -2.91 0.64 4.29
CA ASP A 93 -3.48 0.83 2.96
C ASP A 93 -2.36 0.83 1.92
N LEU A 94 -2.40 -0.14 1.01
CA LEU A 94 -1.50 -0.26 -0.14
C LEU A 94 -2.21 0.04 -1.47
N GLN A 95 -3.54 0.05 -1.49
CA GLN A 95 -4.31 0.23 -2.73
C GLN A 95 -4.35 1.69 -3.16
N VAL A 96 -4.64 2.62 -2.23
CA VAL A 96 -4.66 4.06 -2.56
C VAL A 96 -3.28 4.49 -3.08
N PRO A 97 -2.15 4.18 -2.40
CA PRO A 97 -0.84 4.55 -2.92
C PRO A 97 -0.52 3.95 -4.31
N ALA A 98 -0.92 2.70 -4.56
CA ALA A 98 -0.70 2.05 -5.86
C ALA A 98 -1.45 2.77 -7.00
N ILE A 99 -2.72 3.14 -6.79
CA ILE A 99 -3.50 3.89 -7.77
C ILE A 99 -2.87 5.27 -8.01
N MET A 100 -2.53 5.99 -6.93
CA MET A 100 -1.95 7.34 -7.04
C MET A 100 -0.60 7.34 -7.77
N GLU A 101 0.24 6.31 -7.57
CA GLU A 101 1.49 6.14 -8.31
C GLU A 101 1.25 5.85 -9.80
N SER A 102 0.26 5.02 -10.13
CA SER A 102 -0.14 4.76 -11.52
C SER A 102 -0.61 6.04 -12.23
N LEU A 103 -1.42 6.88 -11.58
CA LEU A 103 -1.81 8.19 -12.10
C LEU A 103 -0.60 9.09 -12.34
N ARG A 104 0.30 9.18 -11.35
CA ARG A 104 1.50 10.02 -11.43
C ARG A 104 2.38 9.63 -12.61
N ARG A 105 2.59 8.33 -12.85
CA ARG A 105 3.38 7.82 -14.00
C ARG A 105 2.76 8.15 -15.35
N ARG A 106 1.43 8.25 -15.41
CA ARG A 106 0.67 8.61 -16.60
C ARG A 106 0.50 10.13 -16.78
N GLY A 107 1.00 10.93 -15.84
CA GLY A 107 0.80 12.39 -15.84
C GLY A 107 -0.66 12.80 -15.57
N LEU A 108 -1.43 11.92 -14.92
CA LEU A 108 -2.82 12.14 -14.58
C LEU A 108 -2.98 12.55 -13.11
N SER A 109 -4.12 13.18 -12.81
CA SER A 109 -4.51 13.58 -11.46
C SER A 109 -6.01 13.47 -11.30
N LEU A 110 -6.44 13.21 -10.06
CA LEU A 110 -7.84 13.26 -9.67
C LEU A 110 -8.35 14.71 -9.72
N HIS A 111 -9.45 14.95 -10.44
CA HIS A 111 -10.01 16.29 -10.64
C HIS A 111 -11.53 16.34 -10.40
N GLY A 112 -12.11 15.27 -9.88
CA GLY A 112 -13.51 15.22 -9.48
C GLY A 112 -13.80 15.90 -8.14
N SER A 113 -15.00 15.65 -7.62
CA SER A 113 -15.48 16.25 -6.37
C SER A 113 -15.79 15.24 -5.26
N GLU A 114 -15.78 13.95 -5.56
CA GLU A 114 -16.27 12.92 -4.64
C GLU A 114 -15.16 12.25 -3.82
N VAL A 115 -15.53 11.65 -2.69
CA VAL A 115 -14.69 10.67 -1.99
C VAL A 115 -15.07 9.30 -2.54
N VAL A 116 -14.14 8.67 -3.26
CA VAL A 116 -14.39 7.37 -3.89
C VAL A 116 -13.77 6.28 -3.04
N ASP A 117 -14.62 5.34 -2.62
CA ASP A 117 -14.18 4.14 -1.92
C ASP A 117 -13.59 3.14 -2.91
N ILE A 118 -12.41 2.62 -2.60
CA ILE A 118 -11.73 1.61 -3.38
C ILE A 118 -11.73 0.26 -2.64
N GLY A 119 -11.87 -0.80 -3.42
CA GLY A 119 -12.02 -2.16 -2.91
C GLY A 119 -13.44 -2.50 -2.46
N THR A 120 -13.71 -3.79 -2.29
CA THR A 120 -14.98 -4.28 -1.76
C THR A 120 -14.83 -4.54 -0.27
N TRP A 121 -15.56 -3.80 0.56
CA TRP A 121 -15.63 -4.04 2.00
C TRP A 121 -17.08 -4.28 2.39
N GLU A 122 -17.41 -5.55 2.64
CA GLU A 122 -18.66 -5.93 3.31
C GLU A 122 -18.36 -5.97 4.82
N GLY A 123 -18.58 -4.83 5.47
CA GLY A 123 -18.49 -4.69 6.93
C GLY A 123 -19.82 -5.00 7.61
#